data_AF-A0A1B6HPL9-F1
#
_entry.id   AF-A0A1B6HPL9-F1
#
_cell.length_a   1.000
_cell.length_b   1.000
_cell.length_c   1.000
_cell.angle_alpha   90.00
_cell.angle_beta   90.00
_cell.angle_gamma   90.00
#
_symmetry.space_group_name_H-M   'P 1'
#
loop_
_entity.id
_entity.type
_entity.pdbx_description
1 polymer ?
#
loop_
_entity_poly.entity_id
_entity_poly.type
_entity_poly.pdbx_seq_one_letter_code
_entity_poly.pdbx_strand_id
1 'polypeptide(L)'
;ASEIASLSCLFLAMLSSAQGTIDVPPSCLRCLCEAVSGGPSCVYGAVSSCHDGVCGPYAITLPYWQDAGRPTVGLEDRLSDVTYQKCALDTTCSEATIRGYMNRFHQDCNSDGVEDCFDYTAIHMHGGYSCNQPLAVSVRNVLANCLQREGPGDPAPGPFNPVPAPVTPFPEEPEEHGNVEDNDVVYPKHPTTFPSIDVRLGDD
;
A
#
# COMPACT_ATOMS: atom_id res chain seq x y z
N ALA A 1 -37.63 0.87 -40.51
CA ALA A 1 -36.24 1.36 -40.30
C ALA A 1 -35.92 1.63 -38.83
N SER A 2 -36.79 2.33 -38.07
CA SER A 2 -36.45 2.78 -36.69
C SER A 2 -36.21 1.67 -35.65
N GLU A 3 -37.00 0.58 -35.69
CA GLU A 3 -36.97 -0.49 -34.66
C GLU A 3 -35.59 -1.13 -34.44
N ILE A 4 -34.85 -1.37 -35.53
CA ILE A 4 -33.67 -2.25 -35.54
C ILE A 4 -32.49 -1.65 -34.79
N ALA A 5 -32.40 -0.32 -34.72
CA ALA A 5 -31.33 0.38 -33.99
C ALA A 5 -31.46 0.20 -32.47
N SER A 6 -32.69 0.17 -31.95
CA SER A 6 -32.98 0.07 -30.51
C SER A 6 -32.45 -1.24 -29.90
N LEU A 7 -32.71 -2.35 -30.60
CA LEU A 7 -32.26 -3.69 -30.18
C LEU A 7 -30.73 -3.85 -30.19
N SER A 8 -30.04 -3.14 -31.10
CA SER A 8 -28.57 -3.17 -31.19
C SER A 8 -27.90 -2.59 -29.93
N CYS A 9 -28.41 -1.45 -29.45
CA CYS A 9 -27.90 -0.83 -28.22
C CYS A 9 -28.13 -1.70 -26.97
N LEU A 10 -29.27 -2.40 -26.89
CA LEU A 10 -29.58 -3.29 -25.76
C LEU A 10 -28.66 -4.52 -25.70
N PHE A 11 -28.20 -5.04 -26.85
CA PHE A 11 -27.21 -6.13 -26.87
C PHE A 11 -25.81 -5.67 -26.46
N LEU A 12 -25.39 -4.46 -26.85
CA LEU A 12 -24.09 -3.90 -26.44
C LEU A 12 -24.03 -3.58 -24.94
N ALA A 13 -25.15 -3.22 -24.32
CA ALA A 13 -25.23 -2.94 -22.88
C ALA A 13 -25.12 -4.20 -21.98
N MET A 14 -25.27 -5.41 -22.53
CA MET A 14 -25.25 -6.67 -21.77
C MET A 14 -23.86 -7.33 -21.68
N LEU A 15 -22.82 -6.72 -22.24
CA LEU A 15 -21.43 -7.06 -21.95
C LEU A 15 -21.01 -6.48 -20.59
N SER A 16 -21.70 -6.88 -19.53
CA SER A 16 -21.28 -6.60 -18.16
C SER A 16 -19.94 -7.28 -17.91
N SER A 17 -18.87 -6.49 -17.79
CA SER A 17 -17.53 -6.98 -17.53
C SER A 17 -17.52 -7.75 -16.21
N ALA A 18 -17.33 -9.08 -16.30
CA ALA A 18 -16.98 -9.90 -15.16
C ALA A 18 -15.55 -9.55 -14.72
N GLN A 19 -15.40 -8.43 -14.02
CA GLN A 19 -14.20 -8.08 -13.28
C GLN A 19 -14.02 -9.18 -12.22
N GLY A 20 -13.08 -10.09 -12.47
CA GLY A 20 -12.73 -11.13 -11.52
C GLY A 20 -12.13 -10.47 -10.29
N THR A 21 -12.62 -10.81 -9.11
CA THR A 21 -12.07 -10.26 -7.88
C THR A 21 -10.64 -10.74 -7.68
N ILE A 22 -9.68 -9.83 -7.72
CA ILE A 22 -8.27 -10.15 -7.47
C ILE A 22 -8.06 -10.40 -5.97
N ASP A 23 -7.21 -11.38 -5.65
CA ASP A 23 -6.77 -11.65 -4.28
C ASP A 23 -5.35 -11.14 -4.08
N VAL A 24 -5.19 -10.10 -3.25
CA VAL A 24 -3.86 -9.58 -2.89
C VAL A 24 -3.27 -10.52 -1.82
N PRO A 25 -2.19 -11.26 -2.11
CA PRO A 25 -1.68 -12.26 -1.18
C PRO A 25 -1.12 -11.61 0.09
N PRO A 26 -1.22 -12.27 1.27
CA PRO A 26 -0.76 -11.68 2.54
C PRO A 26 0.72 -11.24 2.54
N SER A 27 1.59 -11.98 1.84
CA SER A 27 3.00 -11.61 1.65
C SER A 27 3.15 -10.29 0.89
N CYS A 28 2.33 -10.05 -0.14
CA CYS A 28 2.33 -8.77 -0.85
C CYS A 28 1.90 -7.62 0.06
N LEU A 29 0.86 -7.80 0.88
CA LEU A 29 0.43 -6.76 1.83
C LEU A 29 1.54 -6.44 2.85
N ARG A 30 2.19 -7.46 3.41
CA ARG A 30 3.38 -7.30 4.28
C ARG A 30 4.51 -6.52 3.58
N CYS A 31 4.78 -6.79 2.32
CA CYS A 31 5.87 -6.16 1.58
C CYS A 31 5.55 -4.76 1.04
N LEU A 32 4.28 -4.49 0.66
CA LEU A 32 3.78 -3.16 0.33
C LEU A 32 3.83 -2.25 1.57
N CYS A 33 3.48 -2.79 2.74
CA CYS A 33 3.61 -2.15 4.05
C CYS A 33 5.06 -1.76 4.39
N GLU A 34 6.03 -2.66 4.19
CA GLU A 34 7.46 -2.34 4.29
C GLU A 34 7.89 -1.27 3.28
N ALA A 35 7.41 -1.35 2.04
CA ALA A 35 7.75 -0.41 0.96
C ALA A 35 7.20 1.02 1.19
N VAL A 36 6.04 1.15 1.84
CA VAL A 36 5.50 2.42 2.36
C VAL A 36 6.30 2.94 3.56
N SER A 37 6.69 2.04 4.47
CA SER A 37 7.52 2.37 5.64
C SER A 37 8.98 2.70 5.28
N GLY A 38 9.41 2.38 4.06
CA GLY A 38 10.77 2.61 3.56
C GLY A 38 11.84 1.67 4.13
N GLY A 39 11.47 0.53 4.74
CA GLY A 39 12.42 -0.35 5.42
C GLY A 39 11.84 -1.72 5.82
N PRO A 40 12.67 -2.62 6.40
CA PRO A 40 12.35 -4.04 6.64
C PRO A 40 11.34 -4.29 7.78
N SER A 41 10.63 -3.25 8.20
CA SER A 41 9.64 -3.27 9.27
C SER A 41 8.48 -2.40 8.84
N CYS A 42 7.26 -2.85 9.14
CA CYS A 42 6.00 -2.09 9.00
C CYS A 42 5.91 -0.93 10.01
N VAL A 43 6.85 0.01 9.94
CA VAL A 43 6.92 1.20 10.78
C VAL A 43 6.00 2.28 10.20
N TYR A 44 4.71 2.14 10.49
CA TYR A 44 3.87 3.31 10.69
C TYR A 44 4.54 4.30 11.66
N GLY A 45 4.10 5.56 11.62
CA GLY A 45 4.27 6.49 12.76
C GLY A 45 3.41 6.04 13.96
N ALA A 46 3.75 4.89 14.54
CA ALA A 46 2.93 4.07 15.45
C ALA A 46 1.59 3.58 14.86
N VAL A 47 1.11 2.40 15.30
CA VAL A 47 -0.20 1.81 14.93
C VAL A 47 -1.37 2.55 15.62
N SER A 48 -1.22 3.87 15.79
CA SER A 48 -2.02 4.72 16.66
C SER A 48 -2.00 6.20 16.23
N SER A 49 -1.55 6.54 15.01
CA SER A 49 -1.56 7.93 14.54
C SER A 49 -2.20 8.11 13.16
N CYS A 50 -2.71 9.33 12.98
CA CYS A 50 -2.99 9.93 11.70
C CYS A 50 -2.29 11.29 11.67
N HIS A 51 -1.62 11.62 10.57
CA HIS A 51 -0.95 12.90 10.36
C HIS A 51 -1.42 13.46 9.01
N ASP A 52 -1.94 14.69 9.04
CA ASP A 52 -2.34 15.47 7.85
C ASP A 52 -3.28 14.72 6.89
N GLY A 53 -4.16 13.90 7.47
CA GLY A 53 -5.17 13.11 6.75
C GLY A 53 -4.70 11.72 6.29
N VAL A 54 -3.41 11.40 6.42
CA VAL A 54 -2.82 10.07 6.20
C VAL A 54 -2.86 9.27 7.51
N CYS A 55 -3.33 8.03 7.50
CA CYS A 55 -3.59 7.24 8.71
C CYS A 55 -2.96 5.85 8.73
N GLY A 56 -2.61 5.41 9.95
CA GLY A 56 -2.23 4.04 10.33
C GLY A 56 -0.70 3.56 9.94
N PRO A 57 0.25 1.72 8.74
CA PRO A 57 1.56 1.42 7.91
C PRO A 57 1.39 1.54 6.37
N TYR A 58 0.15 1.51 5.87
CA TYR A 58 -0.27 1.49 4.47
C TYR A 58 -0.61 2.89 3.91
N ALA A 59 -0.06 3.98 4.48
CA ALA A 59 -0.31 5.39 4.14
C ALA A 59 -1.74 5.76 3.64
N ILE A 60 -2.79 5.15 4.21
CA ILE A 60 -4.15 5.26 3.68
C ILE A 60 -4.64 6.71 3.88
N THR A 61 -5.38 7.22 2.89
CA THR A 61 -6.08 8.51 2.94
C THR A 61 -7.60 8.32 2.88
N LEU A 62 -8.36 9.33 3.31
CA LEU A 62 -9.83 9.29 3.26
C LEU A 62 -10.37 8.95 1.85
N PRO A 63 -9.91 9.58 0.73
CA PRO A 63 -10.36 9.22 -0.61
C PRO A 63 -10.03 7.77 -0.99
N TYR A 64 -8.83 7.29 -0.64
CA TYR A 64 -8.42 5.90 -0.90
C TYR A 64 -9.36 4.90 -0.22
N TRP A 65 -9.70 5.15 1.06
CA TRP A 65 -10.67 4.33 1.80
C TRP A 65 -12.10 4.44 1.25
N GLN A 66 -12.51 5.62 0.79
CA GLN A 66 -13.81 5.79 0.14
C GLN A 66 -13.88 5.00 -1.18
N ASP A 67 -12.82 5.05 -1.98
CA ASP A 67 -12.75 4.37 -3.28
C ASP A 67 -12.68 2.84 -3.16
N ALA A 68 -12.05 2.34 -2.09
CA ALA A 68 -12.00 0.93 -1.70
C ALA A 68 -13.34 0.33 -1.21
N GLY A 69 -14.44 1.09 -1.31
CA GLY A 69 -15.76 0.63 -0.86
C GLY A 69 -16.02 0.77 0.64
N ARG A 70 -15.25 1.62 1.34
CA ARG A 70 -15.50 2.04 2.74
C ARG A 70 -15.59 0.86 3.73
N PRO A 71 -14.61 -0.05 3.83
CA PRO A 71 -14.62 -1.11 4.85
C PRO A 71 -14.67 -0.53 6.27
N THR A 72 -15.18 -1.30 7.24
CA THR A 72 -15.44 -0.82 8.61
C THR A 72 -15.05 -1.85 9.66
N VAL A 73 -14.65 -1.38 10.85
CA VAL A 73 -14.37 -2.22 12.02
C VAL A 73 -15.70 -2.67 12.63
N GLY A 74 -16.30 -3.70 12.04
CA GLY A 74 -17.65 -4.15 12.38
C GLY A 74 -18.75 -3.28 11.76
N LEU A 75 -19.86 -3.09 12.48
CA LEU A 75 -21.11 -2.50 11.98
C LEU A 75 -21.19 -0.97 12.15
N GLU A 76 -20.08 -0.26 11.89
CA GLU A 76 -20.01 1.20 12.03
C GLU A 76 -20.57 1.96 10.81
N ASP A 77 -20.93 3.23 11.00
CA ASP A 77 -21.42 4.10 9.91
C ASP A 77 -20.31 4.38 8.88
N ARG A 78 -20.56 3.99 7.64
CA ARG A 78 -19.63 4.08 6.49
C ARG A 78 -19.50 5.51 5.93
N LEU A 79 -20.15 6.49 6.55
CA LEU A 79 -20.18 7.89 6.10
C LEU A 79 -19.31 8.85 6.94
N SER A 80 -18.70 8.41 8.04
CA SER A 80 -17.91 9.28 8.93
C SER A 80 -16.38 9.16 8.76
N ASP A 81 -15.68 10.29 8.86
CA ASP A 81 -14.21 10.33 8.82
C ASP A 81 -13.57 9.59 10.02
N VAL A 82 -14.27 9.51 11.15
CA VAL A 82 -13.83 8.72 12.33
C VAL A 82 -13.80 7.23 11.99
N THR A 83 -14.76 6.76 11.18
CA THR A 83 -14.81 5.37 10.71
C THR A 83 -13.64 5.06 9.76
N TYR A 84 -13.31 6.00 8.88
CA TYR A 84 -12.09 5.93 8.07
C TYR A 84 -10.83 5.80 8.94
N GLN A 85 -10.63 6.69 9.91
CA GLN A 85 -9.44 6.69 10.77
C GLN A 85 -9.30 5.36 11.53
N LYS A 86 -10.39 4.87 12.15
CA LYS A 86 -10.43 3.55 12.79
C LYS A 86 -10.08 2.41 11.85
N CYS A 87 -10.62 2.43 10.63
CA CYS A 87 -10.35 1.38 9.65
C CYS A 87 -8.90 1.38 9.16
N ALA A 88 -8.32 2.56 8.94
CA ALA A 88 -6.91 2.68 8.58
C ALA A 88 -5.97 2.28 9.73
N LEU A 89 -6.38 2.47 10.99
CA LEU A 89 -5.61 2.08 12.17
C LEU A 89 -5.71 0.58 12.50
N ASP A 90 -6.81 -0.09 12.15
CA ASP A 90 -6.98 -1.54 12.33
C ASP A 90 -6.31 -2.35 11.21
N THR A 91 -5.52 -3.36 11.55
CA THR A 91 -4.78 -4.18 10.56
C THR A 91 -5.71 -4.88 9.57
N THR A 92 -6.84 -5.43 10.05
CA THR A 92 -7.77 -6.20 9.19
C THR A 92 -8.52 -5.28 8.24
N CYS A 93 -8.97 -4.13 8.73
CA CYS A 93 -9.75 -3.16 7.98
C CYS A 93 -8.88 -2.36 6.99
N SER A 94 -7.63 -2.04 7.35
CA SER A 94 -6.65 -1.43 6.46
C SER A 94 -6.23 -2.39 5.35
N GLU A 95 -5.97 -3.68 5.65
CA GLU A 95 -5.79 -4.70 4.61
C GLU A 95 -7.01 -4.87 3.70
N ALA A 96 -8.22 -4.87 4.26
CA ALA A 96 -9.46 -4.90 3.48
C ALA A 96 -9.62 -3.65 2.60
N THR A 97 -9.06 -2.50 3.03
CA THR A 97 -9.00 -1.27 2.24
C THR A 97 -8.06 -1.43 1.06
N ILE A 98 -6.87 -2.02 1.24
CA ILE A 98 -5.95 -2.30 0.12
C ILE A 98 -6.60 -3.29 -0.87
N ARG A 99 -7.13 -4.41 -0.37
CA ARG A 99 -7.84 -5.39 -1.23
C ARG A 99 -9.02 -4.75 -1.98
N GLY A 100 -9.82 -3.91 -1.32
CA GLY A 100 -10.93 -3.20 -1.94
C GLY A 100 -10.50 -2.19 -3.01
N TYR A 101 -9.39 -1.48 -2.80
CA TYR A 101 -8.83 -0.54 -3.78
C TYR A 101 -8.28 -1.28 -5.00
N MET A 102 -7.51 -2.36 -4.79
CA MET A 102 -6.99 -3.18 -5.91
C MET A 102 -8.11 -3.86 -6.69
N ASN A 103 -9.18 -4.34 -6.04
CA ASN A 103 -10.36 -4.88 -6.75
C ASN A 103 -11.08 -3.86 -7.67
N ARG A 104 -10.78 -2.56 -7.54
CA ARG A 104 -11.30 -1.49 -8.42
C ARG A 104 -10.28 -0.99 -9.44
N PHE A 105 -8.98 -1.09 -9.14
CA PHE A 105 -7.90 -0.42 -9.88
C PHE A 105 -6.76 -1.34 -10.34
N HIS A 106 -6.89 -2.67 -10.19
CA HIS A 106 -5.92 -3.62 -10.73
C HIS A 106 -5.80 -3.49 -12.25
N GLN A 107 -4.57 -3.56 -12.72
CA GLN A 107 -4.15 -3.59 -14.11
C GLN A 107 -2.64 -3.88 -14.13
N ASP A 108 -2.13 -4.43 -15.23
CA ASP A 108 -0.69 -4.46 -15.50
C ASP A 108 -0.19 -3.02 -15.68
N CYS A 109 0.59 -2.53 -14.71
CA CYS A 109 1.09 -1.15 -14.66
C CYS A 109 2.46 -1.02 -15.32
N ASN A 110 3.22 -2.12 -15.39
CA ASN A 110 4.61 -2.13 -15.85
C ASN A 110 4.76 -2.61 -17.31
N SER A 111 3.71 -3.24 -17.86
CA SER A 111 3.58 -3.80 -19.21
C SER A 111 4.42 -5.05 -19.50
N ASP A 112 4.64 -5.92 -18.49
CA ASP A 112 5.29 -7.23 -18.68
C ASP A 112 4.31 -8.41 -18.94
N GLY A 113 3.00 -8.18 -18.80
CA GLY A 113 1.95 -9.16 -19.02
C GLY A 113 1.51 -9.94 -17.78
N VAL A 114 1.96 -9.54 -16.58
CA VAL A 114 1.53 -10.10 -15.29
C VAL A 114 0.95 -8.97 -14.41
N GLU A 115 -0.03 -9.30 -13.57
CA GLU A 115 -0.48 -8.40 -12.48
C GLU A 115 0.09 -8.93 -11.16
N ASP A 116 1.09 -8.25 -10.61
CA ASP A 116 1.81 -8.71 -9.42
C ASP A 116 1.93 -7.63 -8.32
N CYS A 117 2.71 -7.92 -7.28
CA CYS A 117 2.86 -7.01 -6.14
C CYS A 117 3.58 -5.68 -6.47
N PHE A 118 4.37 -5.61 -7.54
CA PHE A 118 4.93 -4.36 -8.06
C PHE A 118 3.81 -3.47 -8.64
N ASP A 119 2.85 -4.04 -9.38
CA ASP A 119 1.70 -3.29 -9.90
C ASP A 119 0.78 -2.84 -8.78
N TYR A 120 0.43 -3.72 -7.83
CA TYR A 120 -0.35 -3.33 -6.66
C TYR A 120 0.36 -2.24 -5.83
N THR A 121 1.68 -2.27 -5.70
CA THR A 121 2.43 -1.21 -5.03
C THR A 121 2.46 0.08 -5.86
N ALA A 122 2.50 0.01 -7.20
CA ALA A 122 2.42 1.18 -8.07
C ALA A 122 1.03 1.84 -8.04
N ILE A 123 -0.04 1.04 -8.04
CA ILE A 123 -1.44 1.49 -7.83
C ILE A 123 -1.60 2.13 -6.45
N HIS A 124 -0.92 1.60 -5.43
CA HIS A 124 -0.93 2.17 -4.09
C HIS A 124 -0.20 3.52 -4.02
N MET A 125 0.99 3.63 -4.63
CA MET A 125 1.84 4.82 -4.58
C MET A 125 1.38 5.98 -5.49
N HIS A 126 0.76 5.66 -6.63
CA HIS A 126 0.41 6.64 -7.67
C HIS A 126 -1.10 6.73 -7.96
N GLY A 127 -1.91 5.83 -7.41
CA GLY A 127 -3.32 5.66 -7.77
C GLY A 127 -3.50 4.91 -9.09
N GLY A 128 -4.67 4.30 -9.29
CA GLY A 128 -4.94 3.44 -10.46
C GLY A 128 -4.73 4.11 -11.82
N TYR A 129 -5.01 5.42 -11.94
CA TYR A 129 -4.85 6.16 -13.20
C TYR A 129 -3.39 6.55 -13.54
N SER A 130 -2.44 6.34 -12.63
CA SER A 130 -1.05 6.79 -12.79
C SER A 130 0.00 5.73 -12.38
N CYS A 131 -0.40 4.48 -12.12
CA CYS A 131 0.53 3.42 -11.70
C CYS A 131 1.64 3.11 -12.73
N ASN A 132 1.46 3.49 -13.99
CA ASN A 132 2.47 3.39 -15.04
C ASN A 132 3.68 4.33 -14.81
N GLN A 133 3.64 5.20 -13.78
CA GLN A 133 4.81 5.93 -13.31
C GLN A 133 5.79 4.98 -12.59
N PRO A 134 7.11 5.11 -12.80
CA PRO A 134 8.07 4.20 -12.22
C PRO A 134 8.13 4.34 -10.70
N LEU A 135 7.91 3.23 -9.98
CA LEU A 135 8.21 3.14 -8.55
C LEU A 135 9.63 3.64 -8.24
N ALA A 136 9.74 4.51 -7.24
CA ALA A 136 11.02 5.03 -6.76
C ALA A 136 11.97 3.89 -6.39
N VAL A 137 13.28 4.07 -6.64
CA VAL A 137 14.29 3.01 -6.47
C VAL A 137 14.32 2.47 -5.03
N SER A 138 14.12 3.33 -4.03
CA SER A 138 13.96 2.92 -2.62
C SER A 138 12.77 1.97 -2.42
N VAL A 139 11.57 2.38 -2.86
CA VAL A 139 10.32 1.61 -2.76
C VAL A 139 10.47 0.26 -3.47
N ARG A 140 10.96 0.26 -4.72
CA ARG A 140 11.19 -0.95 -5.53
C ARG A 140 12.17 -1.90 -4.84
N ASN A 141 13.26 -1.38 -4.27
CA ASN A 141 14.27 -2.20 -3.59
C ASN A 141 13.74 -2.80 -2.28
N VAL A 142 13.01 -2.03 -1.46
CA VAL A 142 12.41 -2.54 -0.21
C VAL A 142 11.37 -3.62 -0.52
N LEU A 143 10.49 -3.38 -1.50
CA LEU A 143 9.49 -4.35 -1.95
C LEU A 143 10.14 -5.65 -2.43
N ALA A 144 11.12 -5.58 -3.34
CA ALA A 144 11.86 -6.74 -3.85
C ALA A 144 12.58 -7.50 -2.73
N ASN A 145 13.26 -6.78 -1.83
CA ASN A 145 13.97 -7.36 -0.67
C ASN A 145 13.02 -7.96 0.38
N CYS A 146 11.73 -7.65 0.35
CA CYS A 146 10.72 -8.32 1.17
C CYS A 146 10.16 -9.56 0.48
N LEU A 147 9.75 -9.46 -0.79
CA LEU A 147 9.20 -10.58 -1.56
C LEU A 147 10.21 -11.75 -1.66
N GLN A 148 11.52 -11.46 -1.73
CA GLN A 148 12.58 -12.48 -1.68
C GLN A 148 12.69 -13.22 -0.32
N ARG A 149 12.19 -12.65 0.77
CA ARG A 149 12.20 -13.27 2.11
C ARG A 149 10.92 -14.05 2.42
N GLU A 150 9.77 -13.55 1.95
CA GLU A 150 8.48 -14.25 2.06
C GLU A 150 8.39 -15.47 1.12
N GLY A 151 9.10 -15.42 -0.01
CA GLY A 151 9.10 -16.50 -1.00
C GLY A 151 7.82 -16.58 -1.85
N PRO A 152 7.78 -17.51 -2.81
CA PRO A 152 6.66 -17.65 -3.75
C PRO A 152 5.46 -18.40 -3.11
N GLY A 153 4.80 -17.76 -2.15
CA GLY A 153 3.45 -18.12 -1.71
C GLY A 153 3.34 -19.25 -0.68
N ASP A 154 4.28 -19.36 0.26
CA ASP A 154 4.06 -20.22 1.44
C ASP A 154 2.84 -19.72 2.25
N PRO A 155 1.90 -20.59 2.65
CA PRO A 155 0.77 -20.20 3.48
C PRO A 155 1.26 -19.74 4.86
N ALA A 156 0.69 -18.63 5.34
CA ALA A 156 1.21 -17.86 6.48
C ALA A 156 1.71 -18.74 7.64
N PRO A 157 2.96 -18.56 8.12
CA PRO A 157 3.49 -19.37 9.19
C PRO A 157 2.63 -19.20 10.45
N GLY A 158 2.17 -20.32 11.00
CA GLY A 158 1.44 -20.34 12.27
C GLY A 158 2.26 -19.70 13.40
N PRO A 159 1.60 -19.26 14.48
CA PRO A 159 2.30 -18.58 15.57
C PRO A 159 3.42 -19.48 16.14
N PHE A 160 4.57 -18.85 16.41
CA PHE A 160 5.78 -19.46 16.97
C PHE A 160 6.58 -20.38 16.02
N ASN A 161 7.24 -19.78 15.02
CA ASN A 161 8.65 -20.05 14.76
C ASN A 161 9.32 -18.85 14.07
N PRO A 162 10.23 -18.11 14.72
CA PRO A 162 11.06 -17.12 14.05
C PRO A 162 11.98 -17.82 13.04
N VAL A 163 11.91 -17.44 11.77
CA VAL A 163 12.97 -17.80 10.80
C VAL A 163 14.26 -17.15 11.29
N PRO A 164 15.35 -17.91 11.53
CA PRO A 164 16.60 -17.32 11.97
C PRO A 164 17.16 -16.42 10.87
N ALA A 165 17.37 -15.14 11.19
CA ALA A 165 17.99 -14.20 10.26
C ALA A 165 19.39 -14.70 9.84
N PRO A 166 19.85 -14.43 8.60
CA PRO A 166 21.20 -14.77 8.18
C PRO A 166 22.23 -14.09 9.08
N VAL A 167 22.91 -14.87 9.92
CA VAL A 167 23.90 -14.33 10.86
C VAL A 167 25.18 -14.00 10.11
N THR A 168 25.25 -12.78 9.58
CA THR A 168 26.52 -12.18 9.14
C THR A 168 27.43 -12.02 10.36
N PRO A 169 28.65 -12.58 10.36
CA PRO A 169 29.58 -12.35 11.47
C PRO A 169 29.89 -10.85 11.60
N PHE A 170 29.63 -10.29 12.78
CA PHE A 170 30.16 -8.98 13.13
C PHE A 170 31.70 -9.06 13.20
N PRO A 171 32.44 -8.11 12.60
CA PRO A 171 33.83 -7.88 12.98
C PRO A 171 33.89 -7.45 14.45
N GLU A 172 34.88 -7.95 15.19
CA GLU A 172 35.16 -7.45 16.54
C GLU A 172 35.79 -6.05 16.44
N GLU A 173 35.13 -5.03 16.98
CA GLU A 173 35.72 -3.69 17.13
C GLU A 173 36.64 -3.66 18.35
N PRO A 174 37.84 -3.03 18.27
CA PRO A 174 38.71 -2.84 19.41
C PRO A 174 38.20 -1.71 20.31
N GLU A 175 38.25 -1.89 21.63
CA GLU A 175 37.88 -0.83 22.59
C GLU A 175 38.88 0.34 22.55
N GLU A 176 38.41 1.53 22.16
CA GLU A 176 39.13 2.80 22.41
C GLU A 176 38.32 3.67 23.38
N HIS A 177 38.89 3.93 24.57
CA HIS A 177 38.29 4.79 25.58
C HIS A 177 38.51 6.28 25.25
N GLY A 178 37.52 6.93 24.65
CA GLY A 178 37.50 8.38 24.39
C GLY A 178 36.36 9.10 25.12
N ASN A 179 36.69 10.05 26.01
CA ASN A 179 35.69 10.97 26.54
C ASN A 179 35.33 12.02 25.48
N VAL A 180 34.04 12.27 25.27
CA VAL A 180 33.53 13.42 24.50
C VAL A 180 32.45 14.10 25.32
N GLU A 181 32.52 15.42 25.43
CA GLU A 181 31.61 16.24 26.24
C GLU A 181 30.29 16.53 25.51
N ASP A 182 29.25 16.81 26.30
CA ASP A 182 27.86 16.99 25.88
C ASP A 182 27.71 18.06 24.78
N ASN A 183 27.04 17.69 23.67
CA ASN A 183 26.78 18.55 22.52
C ASN A 183 25.44 18.17 21.88
N ASP A 184 24.57 19.15 21.61
CA ASP A 184 23.18 18.93 21.22
C ASP A 184 22.99 18.04 19.98
N VAL A 185 22.28 16.91 20.15
CA VAL A 185 21.82 16.07 19.05
C VAL A 185 20.66 16.75 18.32
N VAL A 186 21.01 17.62 17.37
CA VAL A 186 20.06 18.17 16.39
C VAL A 186 19.63 17.04 15.45
N TYR A 187 18.49 16.43 15.76
CA TYR A 187 17.87 15.43 14.88
C TYR A 187 17.70 15.98 13.46
N PRO A 188 18.08 15.22 12.41
CA PRO A 188 17.90 15.67 11.04
C PRO A 188 16.40 15.76 10.74
N LYS A 189 15.94 16.96 10.35
CA LYS A 189 14.58 17.15 9.88
C LYS A 189 14.39 16.40 8.56
N HIS A 190 13.66 15.29 8.59
CA HIS A 190 13.19 14.64 7.37
C HIS A 190 12.34 15.62 6.55
N PRO A 191 12.41 15.57 5.20
CA PRO A 191 11.67 16.50 4.35
C PRO A 191 10.16 16.24 4.45
N THR A 192 9.43 17.17 5.07
CA THR A 192 7.97 17.15 5.24
C THR A 192 7.24 17.54 3.95
N THR A 193 7.59 16.90 2.83
CA THR A 193 7.06 17.25 1.51
C THR A 193 7.07 16.02 0.59
N PHE A 194 6.01 15.22 0.67
CA PHE A 194 5.57 14.47 -0.50
C PHE A 194 5.19 15.46 -1.62
N PRO A 195 5.39 15.12 -2.91
CA PRO A 195 4.93 15.97 -3.99
C PRO A 195 3.40 16.05 -3.95
N SER A 196 2.86 17.27 -3.79
CA SER A 196 1.42 17.50 -3.84
C SER A 196 0.85 17.00 -5.17
N ILE A 197 -0.17 16.13 -5.11
CA ILE A 197 -0.94 15.77 -6.29
C ILE A 197 -1.76 17.00 -6.68
N ASP A 198 -1.31 17.68 -7.73
CA ASP A 198 -1.89 18.92 -8.24
C ASP A 198 -3.17 18.60 -9.03
N VAL A 199 -4.28 18.37 -8.29
CA VAL A 199 -5.60 18.05 -8.87
C VAL A 199 -6.15 19.26 -9.58
N ARG A 200 -5.72 19.45 -10.84
CA ARG A 200 -6.40 20.32 -11.80
C ARG A 200 -7.78 19.75 -12.12
N LEU A 201 -8.77 20.20 -11.35
CA LEU A 201 -10.14 20.30 -11.84
C LEU A 201 -10.12 21.12 -13.13
N GLY A 202 -10.66 20.54 -14.21
CA GLY A 202 -10.99 21.28 -15.42
C GLY A 202 -12.39 21.88 -15.26
N ASP A 203 -12.52 23.17 -15.56
CA ASP A 203 -13.83 23.83 -15.66
C ASP A 203 -14.39 23.62 -17.08
N ASP A 204 -15.54 22.92 -17.19
CA ASP A 204 -16.42 22.80 -18.36
C ASP A 204 -17.89 22.94 -17.89
#